data_AF-A0A928CTV8-F1
#
_entry.id   AF-A0A928CTV8-F1
#
_cell.length_a   1.000
_cell.length_b   1.000
_cell.length_c   1.000
_cell.angle_alpha   90.00
_cell.angle_beta   90.00
_cell.angle_gamma   90.00
#
_symmetry.space_group_name_H-M   'P 1'
#
loop_
_entity.id
_entity.type
_entity.pdbx_description
1 polymer ?
#
loop_
_entity_poly.entity_id
_entity_poly.type
_entity_poly.pdbx_seq_one_letter_code
_entity_poly.pdbx_strand_id
1 'polypeptide(L)'
;MKLKLVLPLLFCGVLLAQERENPEKYWDFDQLKNAPKYRKAEFPDSQYPKMQAILFDGVPYKGKPAPVFAYVGYPEGPAPQGGFPGIVMVHGGGGTAYAWAVKRWNQYGYAVIAMDWYNQRPVGSKGKKQIPLEGGKRQDHVTNVGNIVLAHSLLRSLPKVNPDKTALLGLSWGSWYGAMAAAVDPRFKAAIEIYCGDRKNNALFTNGRFLHAAKIPMYWIAGTNDRHAFPETLQAAFDECPKTWNKTLICRLPHSHVGFRFTACRRIADEFLKGAPGLPKLGKNKVSGSTISAEILSQGKGIRKAVLNYTQEGPEKEPRFREWKTIPAQVSGKTVSAPIPAGTFQCFLSVYDELDRPDHYDYCCGSGDVLQLKGKK
;
A
#
# COMPACT_ATOMS: atom_id res chain seq x y z
N MET A 1 -7.50 35.59 53.26
CA MET A 1 -8.23 36.09 52.07
C MET A 1 -7.28 36.11 50.87
N LYS A 2 -7.29 35.08 50.00
CA LYS A 2 -6.69 35.12 48.65
C LYS A 2 -7.55 34.25 47.75
N LEU A 3 -8.42 34.91 46.98
CA LEU A 3 -9.26 34.32 45.95
C LEU A 3 -8.35 33.93 44.78
N LYS A 4 -8.26 32.62 44.45
CA LYS A 4 -7.64 32.18 43.19
C LYS A 4 -8.75 32.01 42.15
N LEU A 5 -8.78 32.94 41.21
CA LEU A 5 -9.64 32.92 40.03
C LEU A 5 -9.27 31.71 39.17
N VAL A 6 -10.20 30.77 38.99
CA VAL A 6 -10.07 29.67 38.04
C VAL A 6 -10.63 30.16 36.70
N LEU A 7 -9.75 30.43 35.73
CA LEU A 7 -10.13 30.73 34.36
C LEU A 7 -10.36 29.40 33.62
N PRO A 8 -11.52 29.17 32.97
CA PRO A 8 -11.70 27.97 32.19
C PRO A 8 -10.87 28.06 30.91
N LEU A 9 -9.94 27.13 30.70
CA LEU A 9 -9.31 26.95 29.40
C LEU A 9 -10.39 26.56 28.39
N LEU A 10 -10.77 27.50 27.52
CA LEU A 10 -11.43 27.18 26.25
C LEU A 10 -10.45 26.31 25.43
N PHE A 11 -10.75 25.03 25.31
CA PHE A 11 -10.17 24.17 24.29
C PHE A 11 -10.73 24.60 22.93
N CYS A 12 -10.14 25.64 22.35
CA CYS A 12 -10.35 25.96 20.95
C CYS A 12 -9.63 24.89 20.14
N GLY A 13 -10.38 23.90 19.66
CA GLY A 13 -9.87 22.89 18.74
C GLY A 13 -9.45 23.58 17.45
N VAL A 14 -8.17 23.90 17.32
CA VAL A 14 -7.59 24.28 16.04
C VAL A 14 -7.60 23.02 15.19
N LEU A 15 -8.60 22.90 14.30
CA LEU A 15 -8.44 22.08 13.11
C LEU A 15 -7.26 22.69 12.34
N LEU A 16 -6.07 22.10 12.49
CA LEU A 16 -4.97 22.40 11.59
C LEU A 16 -5.45 22.03 10.19
N ALA A 17 -5.67 23.04 9.35
CA ALA A 17 -6.02 22.85 7.96
C ALA A 17 -4.97 21.94 7.31
N GLN A 18 -5.46 20.90 6.66
CA GLN A 18 -4.67 19.89 5.99
C GLN A 18 -3.97 20.53 4.79
N GLU A 19 -2.63 20.58 4.80
CA GLU A 19 -1.86 21.06 3.65
C GLU A 19 -1.88 20.01 2.54
N ARG A 20 -2.99 19.99 1.78
CA ARG A 20 -3.04 19.39 0.45
C ARG A 20 -2.05 20.12 -0.44
N GLU A 21 -1.16 19.39 -1.09
CA GLU A 21 -0.20 19.95 -2.03
C GLU A 21 -0.40 19.42 -3.44
N ASN A 22 -0.19 20.30 -4.42
CA ASN A 22 -0.15 19.90 -5.82
C ASN A 22 1.12 19.06 -6.08
N PRO A 23 1.02 17.79 -6.53
CA PRO A 23 2.19 16.97 -6.88
C PRO A 23 3.07 17.63 -7.97
N GLU A 24 2.52 18.43 -8.87
CA GLU A 24 3.27 19.08 -9.96
C GLU A 24 4.29 20.12 -9.46
N LYS A 25 4.15 20.58 -8.21
CA LYS A 25 5.16 21.42 -7.53
C LYS A 25 6.50 20.69 -7.37
N TYR A 26 6.48 19.36 -7.34
CA TYR A 26 7.64 18.52 -7.00
C TYR A 26 8.08 17.62 -8.15
N TRP A 27 7.14 17.19 -9.00
CA TRP A 27 7.38 16.18 -10.02
C TRP A 27 6.83 16.63 -11.37
N ASP A 28 7.75 16.92 -12.30
CA ASP A 28 7.43 17.12 -13.71
C ASP A 28 7.19 15.76 -14.37
N PHE A 29 5.91 15.39 -14.52
CA PHE A 29 5.54 14.13 -15.15
C PHE A 29 5.96 14.06 -16.63
N ASP A 30 5.98 15.19 -17.35
CA ASP A 30 6.34 15.20 -18.77
C ASP A 30 7.82 14.86 -19.00
N GLN A 31 8.68 15.19 -18.05
CA GLN A 31 10.05 14.71 -18.01
C GLN A 31 10.12 13.24 -17.57
N LEU A 32 9.49 12.91 -16.45
CA LEU A 32 9.61 11.58 -15.80
C LEU A 32 8.93 10.44 -16.60
N LYS A 33 7.99 10.75 -17.50
CA LYS A 33 7.31 9.73 -18.33
C LYS A 33 8.22 9.11 -19.40
N ASN A 34 9.38 9.71 -19.66
CA ASN A 34 10.37 9.18 -20.60
C ASN A 34 11.20 8.08 -19.94
N ALA A 35 11.46 7.00 -20.67
CA ALA A 35 12.25 5.89 -20.14
C ALA A 35 13.71 6.34 -19.91
N PRO A 36 14.27 6.15 -18.70
CA PRO A 36 15.68 6.44 -18.46
C PRO A 36 16.58 5.44 -19.18
N LYS A 37 17.84 5.84 -19.42
CA LYS A 37 18.87 4.89 -19.83
C LYS A 37 19.18 3.95 -18.67
N TYR A 38 19.61 2.74 -18.99
CA TYR A 38 20.06 1.77 -18.00
C TYR A 38 21.22 0.94 -18.53
N ARG A 39 21.98 0.35 -17.61
CA ARG A 39 23.09 -0.56 -17.88
C ARG A 39 23.03 -1.76 -16.94
N LYS A 40 23.70 -2.85 -17.32
CA LYS A 40 23.89 -3.99 -16.42
C LYS A 40 24.66 -3.54 -15.18
N ALA A 41 24.26 -4.00 -14.00
CA ALA A 41 24.99 -3.76 -12.77
C ALA A 41 26.15 -4.77 -12.65
N GLU A 42 27.38 -4.29 -12.65
CA GLU A 42 28.61 -5.11 -12.60
C GLU A 42 29.02 -5.46 -11.16
N PHE A 43 28.05 -5.92 -10.36
CA PHE A 43 28.26 -6.34 -8.98
C PHE A 43 28.03 -7.86 -8.89
N PRO A 44 29.09 -8.69 -8.90
CA PRO A 44 28.95 -10.16 -8.91
C PRO A 44 28.14 -10.69 -7.72
N ASP A 45 28.30 -10.07 -6.57
CA ASP A 45 27.64 -10.39 -5.30
C ASP A 45 26.17 -9.89 -5.21
N SER A 46 25.71 -9.14 -6.21
CA SER A 46 24.32 -8.71 -6.40
C SER A 46 23.66 -9.36 -7.62
N GLN A 47 24.25 -10.41 -8.21
CA GLN A 47 23.59 -11.16 -9.29
C GLN A 47 22.63 -12.21 -8.73
N TYR A 48 21.53 -12.44 -9.44
CA TYR A 48 20.55 -13.48 -9.09
C TYR A 48 20.13 -14.25 -10.36
N PRO A 49 20.06 -15.60 -10.33
CA PRO A 49 19.69 -16.39 -11.49
C PRO A 49 18.32 -15.99 -12.07
N LYS A 50 18.22 -15.93 -13.40
CA LYS A 50 17.00 -15.59 -14.15
C LYS A 50 16.50 -14.14 -13.92
N MET A 51 17.35 -13.26 -13.40
CA MET A 51 17.07 -11.83 -13.26
C MET A 51 18.23 -10.99 -13.81
N GLN A 52 17.92 -9.77 -14.21
CA GLN A 52 18.90 -8.78 -14.57
C GLN A 52 19.06 -7.80 -13.41
N ALA A 53 20.27 -7.73 -12.84
CA ALA A 53 20.65 -6.61 -12.00
C ALA A 53 21.04 -5.43 -12.90
N ILE A 54 20.43 -4.28 -12.72
CA ILE A 54 20.66 -3.08 -13.54
C ILE A 54 20.92 -1.85 -12.67
N LEU A 55 21.55 -0.86 -13.29
CA LEU A 55 21.59 0.53 -12.83
C LEU A 55 20.87 1.38 -13.88
N PHE A 56 19.79 2.05 -13.50
CA PHE A 56 19.12 3.02 -14.36
C PHE A 56 19.44 4.45 -13.93
N ASP A 57 19.44 5.39 -14.86
CA ASP A 57 19.69 6.79 -14.59
C ASP A 57 18.50 7.38 -13.83
N GLY A 58 18.68 7.63 -12.53
CA GLY A 58 17.67 8.23 -11.67
C GLY A 58 17.66 9.76 -11.69
N VAL A 59 16.75 10.34 -10.93
CA VAL A 59 16.69 11.80 -10.69
C VAL A 59 18.03 12.26 -10.10
N PRO A 60 18.70 13.28 -10.69
CA PRO A 60 19.96 13.80 -10.18
C PRO A 60 19.86 14.18 -8.70
N TYR A 61 20.84 13.74 -7.91
CA TYR A 61 20.89 14.02 -6.48
C TYR A 61 21.94 15.10 -6.22
N LYS A 62 21.52 16.24 -5.67
CA LYS A 62 22.38 17.42 -5.45
C LYS A 62 23.14 17.85 -6.72
N GLY A 63 22.44 17.87 -7.86
CA GLY A 63 22.99 18.26 -9.16
C GLY A 63 23.94 17.24 -9.81
N LYS A 64 24.10 16.05 -9.23
CA LYS A 64 24.99 14.99 -9.76
C LYS A 64 24.18 13.81 -10.30
N PRO A 65 24.66 13.14 -11.36
CA PRO A 65 24.08 11.87 -11.81
C PRO A 65 23.95 10.85 -10.68
N ALA A 66 22.80 10.20 -10.62
CA ALA A 66 22.39 9.39 -9.48
C ALA A 66 21.76 8.08 -9.95
N PRO A 67 22.56 7.08 -10.35
CA PRO A 67 22.03 5.80 -10.80
C PRO A 67 21.35 5.04 -9.66
N VAL A 68 20.30 4.28 -9.98
CA VAL A 68 19.49 3.52 -9.03
C VAL A 68 19.60 2.04 -9.37
N PHE A 69 19.85 1.21 -8.35
CA PHE A 69 19.86 -0.24 -8.50
C PHE A 69 18.45 -0.79 -8.64
N ALA A 70 18.25 -1.72 -9.57
CA ALA A 70 17.04 -2.50 -9.67
C ALA A 70 17.31 -3.95 -10.11
N TYR A 71 16.42 -4.85 -9.69
CA TYR A 71 16.25 -6.14 -10.34
C TYR A 71 15.11 -6.08 -11.35
N VAL A 72 15.35 -6.61 -12.54
CA VAL A 72 14.35 -6.85 -13.57
C VAL A 72 14.20 -8.36 -13.77
N GLY A 73 12.97 -8.86 -13.71
CA GLY A 73 12.66 -10.27 -13.95
C GLY A 73 11.45 -10.44 -14.85
N TYR A 74 11.44 -11.53 -15.62
CA TYR A 74 10.32 -11.91 -16.49
C TYR A 74 9.77 -13.28 -16.10
N PRO A 75 8.49 -13.55 -16.35
CA PRO A 75 7.97 -14.92 -16.32
C PRO A 75 8.74 -15.84 -17.27
N GLU A 76 8.76 -17.13 -16.94
CA GLU A 76 9.31 -18.15 -17.82
C GLU A 76 8.32 -18.45 -18.96
N GLY A 77 8.84 -18.81 -20.14
CA GLY A 77 8.04 -19.10 -21.33
C GLY A 77 7.81 -17.89 -22.26
N PRO A 78 7.01 -18.08 -23.33
CA PRO A 78 6.72 -17.01 -24.28
C PRO A 78 5.85 -15.92 -23.64
N ALA A 79 6.11 -14.67 -24.03
CA ALA A 79 5.24 -13.57 -23.65
C ALA A 79 3.88 -13.70 -24.36
N PRO A 80 2.76 -13.40 -23.69
CA PRO A 80 1.47 -13.34 -24.34
C PRO A 80 1.47 -12.22 -25.40
N GLN A 81 0.47 -12.23 -26.28
CA GLN A 81 0.30 -11.16 -27.25
C GLN A 81 0.22 -9.79 -26.55
N GLY A 82 1.05 -8.85 -27.00
CA GLY A 82 1.17 -7.53 -26.40
C GLY A 82 2.05 -7.46 -25.14
N GLY A 83 2.65 -8.56 -24.69
CA GLY A 83 3.60 -8.60 -23.56
C GLY A 83 2.99 -8.97 -22.20
N PHE A 84 3.86 -9.31 -21.26
CA PHE A 84 3.49 -9.60 -19.88
C PHE A 84 2.96 -8.36 -19.15
N PRO A 85 1.94 -8.49 -18.28
CA PRO A 85 1.62 -7.43 -17.34
C PRO A 85 2.82 -7.15 -16.42
N GLY A 86 3.00 -5.90 -16.03
CA GLY A 86 4.18 -5.42 -15.30
C GLY A 86 3.89 -4.95 -13.87
N ILE A 87 4.84 -5.14 -12.96
CA ILE A 87 4.77 -4.62 -11.58
C ILE A 87 6.02 -3.80 -11.26
N VAL A 88 5.81 -2.57 -10.79
CA VAL A 88 6.85 -1.77 -10.12
C VAL A 88 6.76 -2.08 -8.63
N MET A 89 7.83 -2.66 -8.06
CA MET A 89 7.87 -3.09 -6.67
C MET A 89 8.77 -2.18 -5.84
N VAL A 90 8.24 -1.65 -4.74
CA VAL A 90 8.93 -0.68 -3.87
C VAL A 90 8.96 -1.20 -2.44
N HIS A 91 10.16 -1.41 -1.90
CA HIS A 91 10.35 -1.99 -0.57
C HIS A 91 10.08 -0.99 0.57
N GLY A 92 9.86 -1.52 1.78
CA GLY A 92 9.72 -0.72 3.00
C GLY A 92 11.04 -0.22 3.57
N GLY A 93 10.96 0.60 4.61
CA GLY A 93 12.13 1.14 5.32
C GLY A 93 13.02 0.03 5.87
N GLY A 94 14.34 0.22 5.77
CA GLY A 94 15.34 -0.81 6.09
C GLY A 94 15.42 -1.99 5.10
N GLY A 95 14.58 -2.01 4.06
CA GLY A 95 14.59 -3.03 3.01
C GLY A 95 15.53 -2.73 1.84
N THR A 96 15.35 -3.49 0.75
CA THR A 96 16.12 -3.38 -0.50
C THR A 96 15.32 -3.95 -1.69
N ALA A 97 15.87 -3.89 -2.89
CA ALA A 97 15.35 -4.63 -4.04
C ALA A 97 15.39 -6.16 -3.79
N TYR A 98 14.25 -6.77 -3.50
CA TYR A 98 14.19 -8.18 -3.11
C TYR A 98 14.05 -9.15 -4.30
N ALA A 99 15.14 -9.83 -4.65
CA ALA A 99 15.13 -10.86 -5.70
C ALA A 99 14.08 -11.96 -5.45
N TRP A 100 13.89 -12.43 -4.21
CA TRP A 100 12.87 -13.45 -3.92
C TRP A 100 11.44 -12.99 -4.26
N ALA A 101 11.15 -11.69 -4.11
CA ALA A 101 9.84 -11.12 -4.39
C ALA A 101 9.63 -11.00 -5.90
N VAL A 102 10.66 -10.55 -6.63
CA VAL A 102 10.71 -10.57 -8.11
C VAL A 102 10.40 -11.99 -8.62
N LYS A 103 11.14 -13.01 -8.13
CA LYS A 103 10.95 -14.42 -8.51
C LYS A 103 9.49 -14.86 -8.33
N ARG A 104 8.91 -14.55 -7.18
CA ARG A 104 7.54 -14.95 -6.84
C ARG A 104 6.52 -14.31 -7.79
N TRP A 105 6.67 -13.03 -8.09
CA TRP A 105 5.75 -12.33 -8.98
C TRP A 105 5.95 -12.72 -10.45
N ASN A 106 7.16 -13.12 -10.85
CA ASN A 106 7.38 -13.78 -12.14
C ASN A 106 6.63 -15.12 -12.23
N GLN A 107 6.59 -15.91 -11.15
CA GLN A 107 5.78 -17.15 -11.09
C GLN A 107 4.28 -16.88 -11.16
N TYR A 108 3.82 -15.69 -10.76
CA TYR A 108 2.44 -15.25 -10.95
C TYR A 108 2.17 -14.69 -12.36
N GLY A 109 3.16 -14.71 -13.27
CA GLY A 109 3.01 -14.27 -14.65
C GLY A 109 3.19 -12.76 -14.87
N TYR A 110 3.92 -12.08 -13.97
CA TYR A 110 4.23 -10.65 -14.11
C TYR A 110 5.69 -10.42 -14.48
N ALA A 111 5.96 -9.48 -15.39
CA ALA A 111 7.26 -8.83 -15.47
C ALA A 111 7.41 -7.88 -14.28
N VAL A 112 8.61 -7.77 -13.70
CA VAL A 112 8.81 -6.99 -12.47
C VAL A 112 10.06 -6.15 -12.59
N ILE A 113 9.97 -4.88 -12.18
CA ILE A 113 11.11 -4.06 -11.78
C ILE A 113 11.02 -3.81 -10.27
N ALA A 114 12.05 -4.19 -9.52
CA ALA A 114 12.16 -3.92 -8.09
C ALA A 114 13.38 -3.03 -7.85
N MET A 115 13.16 -1.79 -7.42
CA MET A 115 14.22 -0.79 -7.21
C MET A 115 14.63 -0.67 -5.74
N ASP A 116 15.86 -0.23 -5.51
CA ASP A 116 16.34 0.17 -4.18
C ASP A 116 16.35 1.69 -4.05
N TRP A 117 15.45 2.24 -3.22
CA TRP A 117 15.31 3.69 -3.07
C TRP A 117 16.29 4.31 -2.07
N TYR A 118 17.11 3.50 -1.38
CA TYR A 118 18.13 4.00 -0.46
C TYR A 118 19.47 4.31 -1.14
N ASN A 119 19.56 4.17 -2.47
CA ASN A 119 20.84 4.17 -3.19
C ASN A 119 21.77 3.05 -2.70
N GLN A 120 21.21 1.84 -2.53
CA GLN A 120 21.96 0.65 -2.13
C GLN A 120 21.78 -0.48 -3.13
N ARG A 121 22.62 -1.50 -3.00
CA ARG A 121 22.45 -2.79 -3.68
C ARG A 121 22.41 -3.93 -2.68
N PRO A 122 21.55 -4.93 -2.87
CA PRO A 122 21.51 -6.13 -2.04
C PRO A 122 22.73 -7.02 -2.32
N VAL A 123 23.27 -7.64 -1.28
CA VAL A 123 24.30 -8.67 -1.38
C VAL A 123 23.66 -10.03 -1.08
N GLY A 124 23.84 -10.96 -2.02
CA GLY A 124 23.30 -12.31 -1.95
C GLY A 124 21.79 -12.40 -2.11
N SER A 125 21.31 -13.64 -2.15
CA SER A 125 19.93 -14.00 -2.52
C SER A 125 18.85 -13.52 -1.56
N LYS A 126 19.19 -13.32 -0.28
CA LYS A 126 18.25 -12.92 0.78
C LYS A 126 18.21 -11.41 1.00
N GLY A 127 19.13 -10.65 0.42
CA GLY A 127 19.22 -9.19 0.61
C GLY A 127 19.35 -8.78 2.08
N LYS A 128 19.99 -9.61 2.93
CA LYS A 128 20.20 -9.32 4.37
C LYS A 128 21.30 -8.28 4.60
N LYS A 129 22.27 -8.23 3.69
CA LYS A 129 23.34 -7.24 3.65
C LYS A 129 23.10 -6.34 2.44
N GLN A 130 23.27 -5.04 2.63
CA GLN A 130 23.20 -4.05 1.56
C GLN A 130 24.48 -3.23 1.55
N ILE A 131 24.97 -2.91 0.36
CA ILE A 131 26.13 -2.04 0.17
C ILE A 131 25.62 -0.75 -0.48
N PRO A 132 25.87 0.44 0.12
CA PRO A 132 25.59 1.70 -0.55
C PRO A 132 26.31 1.79 -1.89
N LEU A 133 25.63 2.34 -2.89
CA LEU A 133 26.27 2.76 -4.13
C LEU A 133 27.11 4.03 -3.87
N GLU A 134 27.81 4.49 -4.90
CA GLU A 134 28.54 5.75 -4.85
C GLU A 134 27.65 6.91 -4.37
N GLY A 135 28.22 7.77 -3.52
CA GLY A 135 27.48 8.85 -2.86
C GLY A 135 26.70 8.42 -1.62
N GLY A 136 26.83 7.17 -1.19
CA GLY A 136 26.31 6.69 0.10
C GLY A 136 24.80 6.51 0.14
N LYS A 137 24.27 6.15 1.32
CA LYS A 137 22.84 5.96 1.53
C LYS A 137 22.10 7.29 1.39
N ARG A 138 21.00 7.31 0.63
CA ARG A 138 20.19 8.50 0.37
C ARG A 138 18.79 8.35 0.97
N GLN A 139 18.23 9.46 1.44
CA GLN A 139 16.86 9.52 1.95
C GLN A 139 16.25 10.87 1.58
N ASP A 140 15.92 11.02 0.29
CA ASP A 140 15.28 12.20 -0.27
C ASP A 140 13.93 11.81 -0.87
N HIS A 141 12.85 12.29 -0.26
CA HIS A 141 11.49 11.83 -0.60
C HIS A 141 11.06 12.22 -2.01
N VAL A 142 11.43 13.42 -2.47
CA VAL A 142 11.11 13.92 -3.81
C VAL A 142 11.83 13.09 -4.87
N THR A 143 13.14 12.88 -4.70
CA THR A 143 13.97 12.04 -5.57
C THR A 143 13.44 10.60 -5.61
N ASN A 144 13.04 10.04 -4.47
CA ASN A 144 12.53 8.67 -4.39
C ASN A 144 11.25 8.46 -5.20
N VAL A 145 10.29 9.38 -5.11
CA VAL A 145 9.05 9.31 -5.90
C VAL A 145 9.35 9.48 -7.39
N GLY A 146 10.21 10.43 -7.76
CA GLY A 146 10.65 10.59 -9.16
C GLY A 146 11.30 9.31 -9.71
N ASN A 147 12.13 8.64 -8.91
CA ASN A 147 12.74 7.36 -9.29
C ASN A 147 11.73 6.22 -9.46
N ILE A 148 10.61 6.22 -8.72
CA ILE A 148 9.52 5.25 -8.94
C ILE A 148 8.86 5.50 -10.31
N VAL A 149 8.61 6.75 -10.66
CA VAL A 149 8.03 7.11 -11.97
C VAL A 149 9.01 6.76 -13.11
N LEU A 150 10.31 6.99 -12.93
CA LEU A 150 11.34 6.57 -13.88
C LEU A 150 11.45 5.05 -14.00
N ALA A 151 11.37 4.31 -12.88
CA ALA A 151 11.34 2.86 -12.89
C ALA A 151 10.10 2.33 -13.64
N HIS A 152 8.96 3.00 -13.51
CA HIS A 152 7.76 2.69 -14.28
C HIS A 152 7.95 2.97 -15.77
N SER A 153 8.49 4.13 -16.13
CA SER A 153 8.81 4.47 -17.53
C SER A 153 9.77 3.45 -18.14
N LEU A 154 10.79 3.03 -17.38
CA LEU A 154 11.71 1.97 -17.79
C LEU A 154 10.97 0.66 -18.00
N LEU A 155 10.21 0.17 -17.01
CA LEU A 155 9.45 -1.08 -17.12
C LEU A 155 8.57 -1.13 -18.37
N ARG A 156 7.86 -0.04 -18.68
CA ARG A 156 7.00 0.08 -19.87
C ARG A 156 7.78 0.02 -21.18
N SER A 157 9.05 0.44 -21.19
CA SER A 157 9.92 0.39 -22.37
C SER A 157 10.61 -0.96 -22.58
N LEU A 158 10.60 -1.83 -21.57
CA LEU A 158 11.33 -3.09 -21.63
C LEU A 158 10.68 -4.08 -22.61
N PRO A 159 11.49 -4.91 -23.30
CA PRO A 159 10.97 -5.91 -24.22
C PRO A 159 10.08 -6.89 -23.47
N LYS A 160 9.05 -7.41 -24.15
CA LYS A 160 8.09 -8.39 -23.60
C LYS A 160 7.20 -7.85 -22.47
N VAL A 161 7.25 -6.57 -22.11
CA VAL A 161 6.30 -5.96 -21.17
C VAL A 161 5.16 -5.32 -21.95
N ASN A 162 3.94 -5.48 -21.45
CA ASN A 162 2.79 -4.72 -21.94
C ASN A 162 2.75 -3.36 -21.24
N PRO A 163 3.00 -2.25 -21.95
CA PRO A 163 3.08 -0.92 -21.35
C PRO A 163 1.74 -0.40 -20.83
N ASP A 164 0.63 -1.03 -21.21
CA ASP A 164 -0.73 -0.64 -20.81
C ASP A 164 -1.29 -1.53 -19.70
N LYS A 165 -0.50 -2.48 -19.18
CA LYS A 165 -0.91 -3.39 -18.10
C LYS A 165 0.11 -3.40 -16.97
N THR A 166 0.34 -2.24 -16.37
CA THR A 166 1.28 -2.07 -15.26
C THR A 166 0.59 -1.63 -13.97
N ALA A 167 1.07 -2.11 -12.82
CA ALA A 167 0.63 -1.65 -11.50
C ALA A 167 1.82 -1.39 -10.56
N LEU A 168 1.57 -0.59 -9.53
CA LEU A 168 2.51 -0.32 -8.46
C LEU A 168 2.20 -1.23 -7.27
N LEU A 169 3.24 -1.80 -6.65
CA LEU A 169 3.16 -2.57 -5.42
C LEU A 169 4.14 -2.01 -4.40
N GLY A 170 3.61 -1.28 -3.42
CA GLY A 170 4.38 -0.69 -2.34
C GLY A 170 4.28 -1.49 -1.05
N LEU A 171 5.33 -1.46 -0.23
CA LEU A 171 5.31 -1.98 1.14
C LEU A 171 5.79 -0.93 2.14
N SER A 172 4.97 -0.62 3.16
CA SER A 172 5.30 0.33 4.24
C SER A 172 5.73 1.69 3.67
N TRP A 173 6.97 2.15 3.91
CA TRP A 173 7.53 3.34 3.23
C TRP A 173 7.41 3.28 1.70
N GLY A 174 7.56 2.10 1.08
CA GLY A 174 7.35 1.93 -0.34
C GLY A 174 5.91 2.18 -0.78
N SER A 175 4.94 1.93 0.09
CA SER A 175 3.53 2.32 -0.09
C SER A 175 3.37 3.83 0.11
N TRP A 176 3.97 4.44 1.13
CA TRP A 176 3.92 5.91 1.25
C TRP A 176 4.45 6.63 0.00
N TYR A 177 5.56 6.17 -0.58
CA TYR A 177 6.01 6.67 -1.88
C TYR A 177 5.12 6.24 -3.04
N GLY A 178 4.55 5.03 -2.99
CA GLY A 178 3.58 4.52 -3.95
C GLY A 178 2.32 5.39 -4.06
N ALA A 179 1.76 5.80 -2.94
CA ALA A 179 0.65 6.73 -2.87
C ALA A 179 0.96 8.11 -3.48
N MET A 180 2.18 8.62 -3.29
CA MET A 180 2.63 9.84 -3.97
C MET A 180 2.78 9.61 -5.48
N ALA A 181 3.40 8.50 -5.88
CA ALA A 181 3.55 8.14 -7.29
C ALA A 181 2.19 7.94 -7.98
N ALA A 182 1.17 7.45 -7.27
CA ALA A 182 -0.22 7.34 -7.75
C ALA A 182 -0.88 8.70 -8.02
N ALA A 183 -0.43 9.77 -7.35
CA ALA A 183 -0.84 11.15 -7.63
C ALA A 183 -0.04 11.78 -8.78
N VAL A 184 1.14 11.25 -9.11
CA VAL A 184 2.00 11.77 -10.18
C VAL A 184 1.70 11.09 -11.52
N ASP A 185 1.77 9.76 -11.55
CA ASP A 185 1.80 8.95 -12.77
C ASP A 185 0.45 8.28 -13.08
N PRO A 186 -0.34 8.83 -14.03
CA PRO A 186 -1.65 8.28 -14.38
C PRO A 186 -1.59 6.99 -15.21
N ARG A 187 -0.40 6.51 -15.61
CA ARG A 187 -0.27 5.36 -16.53
C ARG A 187 -0.46 4.01 -15.84
N PHE A 188 -0.27 3.96 -14.52
CA PHE A 188 -0.54 2.74 -13.74
C PHE A 188 -2.03 2.40 -13.77
N LYS A 189 -2.36 1.11 -13.83
CA LYS A 189 -3.76 0.64 -13.71
C LYS A 189 -4.25 0.59 -12.28
N ALA A 190 -3.34 0.38 -11.32
CA ALA A 190 -3.63 0.47 -9.89
C ALA A 190 -2.35 0.66 -9.07
N ALA A 191 -2.51 1.17 -7.85
CA ALA A 191 -1.52 1.08 -6.77
C ALA A 191 -2.02 0.15 -5.66
N ILE A 192 -1.15 -0.76 -5.22
CA ILE A 192 -1.40 -1.77 -4.19
C ILE A 192 -0.51 -1.42 -2.99
N GLU A 193 -1.15 -0.96 -1.92
CA GLU A 193 -0.54 -0.31 -0.77
C GLU A 193 -0.55 -1.25 0.45
N ILE A 194 0.61 -1.80 0.80
CA ILE A 194 0.73 -2.71 1.94
C ILE A 194 1.22 -1.92 3.17
N TYR A 195 0.52 -2.02 4.30
CA TYR A 195 0.86 -1.38 5.58
C TYR A 195 1.05 0.14 5.50
N CYS A 196 0.06 0.82 4.92
CA CYS A 196 0.11 2.23 4.59
C CYS A 196 -1.15 2.93 5.08
N GLY A 197 -1.02 3.93 5.95
CA GLY A 197 -2.10 4.85 6.31
C GLY A 197 -1.73 6.29 5.95
N ASP A 198 -2.64 7.22 6.24
CA ASP A 198 -2.41 8.66 6.12
C ASP A 198 -1.67 9.15 7.36
N ARG A 199 -0.44 9.61 7.16
CA ARG A 199 0.35 10.22 8.20
C ARG A 199 0.24 11.74 8.09
N LYS A 200 -0.81 12.31 8.66
CA LYS A 200 -0.98 13.77 8.81
C LYS A 200 0.08 14.33 9.76
N ASN A 201 1.19 14.85 9.23
CA ASN A 201 2.10 15.71 9.98
C ASN A 201 2.85 16.65 9.03
N ASN A 202 2.62 17.96 9.14
CA ASN A 202 3.21 18.98 8.29
C ASN A 202 4.75 19.03 8.36
N ALA A 203 5.37 18.43 9.39
CA ALA A 203 6.83 18.36 9.51
C ALA A 203 7.49 17.26 8.64
N LEU A 204 6.73 16.25 8.19
CA LEU A 204 7.27 15.14 7.40
C LEU A 204 6.65 15.14 5.99
N PHE A 205 7.50 15.12 4.96
CA PHE A 205 7.07 14.96 3.57
C PHE A 205 6.51 13.53 3.37
N THR A 206 5.19 13.39 3.54
CA THR A 206 4.47 12.11 3.64
C THR A 206 3.25 12.07 2.72
N ASN A 207 2.71 10.87 2.52
CA ASN A 207 1.67 10.58 1.52
C ASN A 207 0.37 11.37 1.74
N GLY A 208 0.02 11.67 3.00
CA GLY A 208 -1.19 12.41 3.36
C GLY A 208 -1.39 13.75 2.65
N ARG A 209 -0.28 14.38 2.25
CA ARG A 209 -0.27 15.65 1.51
C ARG A 209 -0.78 15.51 0.07
N PHE A 210 -0.75 14.30 -0.50
CA PHE A 210 -0.97 14.03 -1.93
C PHE A 210 -2.12 13.06 -2.23
N LEU A 211 -2.67 12.36 -1.23
CA LEU A 211 -3.73 11.37 -1.45
C LEU A 211 -4.97 11.93 -2.16
N HIS A 212 -5.35 13.19 -1.90
CA HIS A 212 -6.45 13.88 -2.60
C HIS A 212 -6.23 13.99 -4.12
N ALA A 213 -4.97 13.97 -4.56
CA ALA A 213 -4.58 14.11 -5.96
C ALA A 213 -4.33 12.76 -6.65
N ALA A 214 -4.63 11.63 -5.99
CA ALA A 214 -4.49 10.31 -6.59
C ALA A 214 -5.22 10.23 -7.95
N LYS A 215 -4.49 9.80 -8.99
CA LYS A 215 -4.99 9.74 -10.37
C LYS A 215 -5.52 8.35 -10.73
N ILE A 216 -5.07 7.31 -10.03
CA ILE A 216 -5.31 5.91 -10.34
C ILE A 216 -6.04 5.20 -9.18
N PRO A 217 -6.77 4.09 -9.45
CA PRO A 217 -7.36 3.26 -8.41
C PRO A 217 -6.33 2.77 -7.38
N MET A 218 -6.69 2.85 -6.10
CA MET A 218 -5.81 2.46 -5.00
C MET A 218 -6.45 1.37 -4.11
N TYR A 219 -5.67 0.36 -3.76
CA TYR A 219 -6.06 -0.70 -2.84
C TYR A 219 -5.13 -0.73 -1.63
N TRP A 220 -5.67 -0.98 -0.43
CA TRP A 220 -4.88 -1.09 0.79
C TRP A 220 -5.03 -2.43 1.50
N ILE A 221 -3.95 -2.87 2.12
CA ILE A 221 -3.97 -3.99 3.07
C ILE A 221 -3.12 -3.70 4.30
N ALA A 222 -3.70 -3.85 5.49
CA ALA A 222 -3.01 -3.60 6.75
C ALA A 222 -3.61 -4.38 7.92
N GLY A 223 -2.89 -4.38 9.04
CA GLY A 223 -3.32 -5.00 10.28
C GLY A 223 -3.92 -4.01 11.26
N THR A 224 -4.87 -4.46 12.07
CA THR A 224 -5.47 -3.62 13.13
C THR A 224 -4.47 -3.20 14.23
N ASN A 225 -3.38 -3.95 14.38
CA ASN A 225 -2.35 -3.75 15.41
C ASN A 225 -1.02 -3.28 14.82
N ASP A 226 -1.01 -2.87 13.56
CA ASP A 226 0.18 -2.38 12.91
C ASP A 226 0.71 -1.13 13.64
N ARG A 227 2.00 -1.13 14.01
CA ARG A 227 2.63 -0.03 14.74
C ARG A 227 2.87 1.23 13.90
N HIS A 228 2.77 1.10 12.57
CA HIS A 228 3.07 2.17 11.61
C HIS A 228 1.82 2.63 10.84
N ALA A 229 0.83 1.76 10.66
CA ALA A 229 -0.41 2.03 9.95
C ALA A 229 -1.64 1.48 10.69
N PHE A 230 -2.07 2.19 11.74
CA PHE A 230 -3.19 1.79 12.59
C PHE A 230 -4.57 2.20 12.01
N PRO A 231 -5.68 1.61 12.49
CA PRO A 231 -7.01 1.78 11.89
C PRO A 231 -7.44 3.22 11.60
N GLU A 232 -7.11 4.16 12.47
CA GLU A 232 -7.45 5.58 12.32
C GLU A 232 -6.69 6.25 11.16
N THR A 233 -5.39 5.96 11.01
CA THR A 233 -4.60 6.50 9.89
C THR A 233 -4.99 5.83 8.58
N LEU A 234 -5.36 4.55 8.61
CA LEU A 234 -5.91 3.85 7.47
C LEU A 234 -7.23 4.48 7.01
N GLN A 235 -8.17 4.70 7.93
CA GLN A 235 -9.45 5.33 7.59
C GLN A 235 -9.26 6.75 7.06
N ALA A 236 -8.37 7.54 7.67
CA ALA A 236 -8.03 8.86 7.17
C ALA A 236 -7.48 8.83 5.73
N ALA A 237 -6.67 7.84 5.36
CA ALA A 237 -6.21 7.67 3.98
C ALA A 237 -7.36 7.36 3.01
N PHE A 238 -8.30 6.52 3.43
CA PHE A 238 -9.46 6.16 2.61
C PHE A 238 -10.39 7.35 2.40
N ASP A 239 -10.59 8.15 3.44
CA ASP A 239 -11.44 9.34 3.37
C ASP A 239 -10.80 10.44 2.49
N GLU A 240 -9.48 10.56 2.52
CA GLU A 240 -8.74 11.57 1.75
C GLU A 240 -8.56 11.17 0.27
N CYS A 241 -8.48 9.87 -0.05
CA CYS A 241 -8.22 9.40 -1.41
C CYS A 241 -9.51 9.22 -2.22
N PRO A 242 -9.80 10.08 -3.23
CA PRO A 242 -11.00 9.93 -4.06
C PRO A 242 -10.98 8.70 -4.96
N LYS A 243 -9.82 8.04 -5.10
CA LYS A 243 -9.62 6.85 -5.93
C LYS A 243 -9.54 5.54 -5.12
N THR A 244 -10.00 5.55 -3.86
CA THR A 244 -10.06 4.31 -3.08
C THR A 244 -10.92 3.26 -3.77
N TRP A 245 -10.27 2.17 -4.20
CA TRP A 245 -10.89 1.06 -4.90
C TRP A 245 -11.46 0.04 -3.94
N ASN A 246 -10.63 -0.48 -3.04
CA ASN A 246 -10.99 -1.51 -2.07
C ASN A 246 -9.95 -1.57 -0.94
N LYS A 247 -10.24 -2.33 0.12
CA LYS A 247 -9.33 -2.50 1.26
C LYS A 247 -9.52 -3.84 1.96
N THR A 248 -8.44 -4.31 2.56
CA THR A 248 -8.38 -5.51 3.38
C THR A 248 -7.79 -5.15 4.74
N LEU A 249 -8.59 -5.30 5.79
CA LEU A 249 -8.16 -5.11 7.17
C LEU A 249 -8.21 -6.44 7.91
N ILE A 250 -7.06 -6.83 8.47
CA ILE A 250 -6.89 -8.11 9.14
C ILE A 250 -6.59 -7.90 10.62
N CYS A 251 -7.39 -8.52 11.48
CA CYS A 251 -7.18 -8.49 12.92
C CYS A 251 -5.82 -9.07 13.28
N ARG A 252 -5.01 -8.29 14.00
CA ARG A 252 -3.68 -8.67 14.52
C ARG A 252 -2.67 -9.14 13.47
N LEU A 253 -2.80 -8.73 12.20
CA LEU A 253 -1.77 -8.98 11.19
C LEU A 253 -0.48 -8.21 11.56
N PRO A 254 0.67 -8.88 11.74
CA PRO A 254 1.93 -8.20 12.04
C PRO A 254 2.50 -7.46 10.82
N HIS A 255 3.16 -6.34 11.08
CA HIS A 255 3.92 -5.58 10.07
C HIS A 255 5.18 -6.35 9.67
N SER A 256 5.34 -6.71 8.39
CA SER A 256 6.54 -7.42 7.95
C SER A 256 6.77 -7.36 6.44
N HIS A 257 7.96 -7.74 5.98
CA HIS A 257 8.24 -7.82 4.54
C HIS A 257 7.53 -8.97 3.82
N VAL A 258 6.81 -9.85 4.53
CA VAL A 258 6.04 -10.93 3.91
C VAL A 258 4.84 -10.40 3.12
N GLY A 259 4.50 -9.11 3.26
CA GLY A 259 3.39 -8.47 2.54
C GLY A 259 3.41 -8.69 1.03
N PHE A 260 4.59 -8.77 0.39
CA PHE A 260 4.70 -9.10 -1.04
C PHE A 260 4.22 -10.52 -1.40
N ARG A 261 3.92 -11.37 -0.40
CA ARG A 261 3.37 -12.72 -0.56
C ARG A 261 1.85 -12.77 -0.39
N PHE A 262 1.21 -11.69 0.02
CA PHE A 262 -0.23 -11.66 0.31
C PHE A 262 -1.04 -11.99 -0.94
N THR A 263 -1.86 -13.04 -0.86
CA THR A 263 -2.70 -13.49 -1.98
C THR A 263 -3.65 -12.39 -2.43
N ALA A 264 -4.15 -11.57 -1.50
CA ALA A 264 -4.99 -10.41 -1.78
C ALA A 264 -4.32 -9.40 -2.74
N CYS A 265 -3.02 -9.13 -2.56
CA CYS A 265 -2.27 -8.22 -3.46
C CYS A 265 -2.18 -8.78 -4.87
N ARG A 266 -1.90 -10.09 -5.00
CA ARG A 266 -1.91 -10.76 -6.32
C ARG A 266 -3.28 -10.67 -6.97
N ARG A 267 -4.37 -10.88 -6.22
CA ARG A 267 -5.73 -10.84 -6.76
C ARG A 267 -6.12 -9.46 -7.28
N ILE A 268 -5.72 -8.40 -6.58
CA ILE A 268 -5.92 -7.02 -7.06
C ILE A 268 -5.11 -6.78 -8.34
N ALA A 269 -3.85 -7.25 -8.41
CA ALA A 269 -3.09 -7.17 -9.66
C ALA A 269 -3.77 -7.96 -10.80
N ASP A 270 -4.27 -9.17 -10.53
CA ASP A 270 -4.95 -10.00 -11.53
C ASP A 270 -6.25 -9.33 -12.01
N GLU A 271 -7.00 -8.67 -11.12
CA GLU A 271 -8.19 -7.89 -11.46
C GLU A 271 -7.86 -6.78 -12.46
N PHE A 272 -6.93 -5.90 -12.11
CA PHE A 272 -6.61 -4.72 -12.93
C PHE A 272 -5.82 -5.04 -14.21
N LEU A 273 -4.98 -6.08 -14.18
CA LEU A 273 -4.01 -6.33 -15.26
C LEU A 273 -4.41 -7.51 -16.15
N LYS A 274 -5.26 -8.42 -15.65
CA LYS A 274 -5.67 -9.63 -16.37
C LYS A 274 -7.19 -9.79 -16.49
N GLY A 275 -7.99 -8.89 -15.91
CA GLY A 275 -9.45 -8.99 -15.93
C GLY A 275 -10.01 -10.15 -15.12
N ALA A 276 -9.23 -10.65 -14.15
CA ALA A 276 -9.68 -11.73 -13.27
C ALA A 276 -10.73 -11.23 -12.26
N PRO A 277 -11.52 -12.13 -11.65
CA PRO A 277 -12.44 -11.74 -10.57
C PRO A 277 -11.71 -11.06 -9.40
N GLY A 278 -12.14 -9.84 -9.09
CA GLY A 278 -11.63 -9.04 -7.98
C GLY A 278 -11.95 -9.62 -6.60
N LEU A 279 -11.46 -8.94 -5.56
CA LEU A 279 -11.85 -9.25 -4.18
C LEU A 279 -13.30 -8.82 -3.91
N PRO A 280 -13.96 -9.38 -2.88
CA PRO A 280 -15.20 -8.81 -2.38
C PRO A 280 -15.03 -7.34 -2.03
N LYS A 281 -16.10 -6.56 -2.16
CA LYS A 281 -16.09 -5.11 -1.86
C LYS A 281 -17.33 -4.73 -1.09
N LEU A 282 -17.13 -3.99 0.00
CA LEU A 282 -18.22 -3.43 0.80
C LEU A 282 -18.40 -1.94 0.52
N GLY A 283 -19.63 -1.48 0.63
CA GLY A 283 -19.97 -0.06 0.67
C GLY A 283 -19.70 0.54 2.06
N LYS A 284 -20.16 1.78 2.25
CA LYS A 284 -20.06 2.47 3.54
C LYS A 284 -20.85 1.72 4.61
N ASN A 285 -20.26 1.63 5.80
CA ASN A 285 -20.94 1.06 6.96
C ASN A 285 -22.06 2.00 7.43
N LYS A 286 -23.20 1.43 7.83
CA LYS A 286 -24.33 2.10 8.46
C LYS A 286 -24.60 1.49 9.82
N VAL A 287 -24.93 2.33 10.80
CA VAL A 287 -25.32 1.90 12.14
C VAL A 287 -26.78 2.28 12.38
N SER A 288 -27.60 1.31 12.76
CA SER A 288 -28.99 1.51 13.20
C SER A 288 -29.19 0.79 14.53
N GLY A 289 -29.47 1.56 15.58
CA GLY A 289 -29.49 1.04 16.95
C GLY A 289 -28.16 0.36 17.32
N SER A 290 -28.23 -0.92 17.69
CA SER A 290 -27.08 -1.77 18.02
C SER A 290 -26.61 -2.65 16.85
N THR A 291 -26.99 -2.36 15.60
CA THR A 291 -26.62 -3.17 14.43
C THR A 291 -25.78 -2.36 13.45
N ILE A 292 -24.66 -2.93 13.01
CA ILE A 292 -23.87 -2.43 11.88
C ILE A 292 -24.24 -3.22 10.61
N SER A 293 -24.30 -2.53 9.48
CA SER A 293 -24.55 -3.14 8.17
C SER A 293 -23.76 -2.45 7.06
N ALA A 294 -23.53 -3.17 5.96
CA ALA A 294 -22.95 -2.63 4.73
C ALA A 294 -23.54 -3.33 3.50
N GLU A 295 -23.61 -2.59 2.39
CA GLU A 295 -23.91 -3.18 1.09
C GLU A 295 -22.69 -3.96 0.56
N ILE A 296 -22.94 -5.12 -0.03
CA ILE A 296 -21.96 -5.91 -0.76
C ILE A 296 -21.97 -5.44 -2.22
N LEU A 297 -21.03 -4.55 -2.54
CA LEU A 297 -20.87 -3.97 -3.88
C LEU A 297 -20.29 -4.97 -4.89
N SER A 298 -19.47 -5.91 -4.42
CA SER A 298 -18.95 -7.03 -5.21
C SER A 298 -18.81 -8.26 -4.34
N GLN A 299 -19.17 -9.43 -4.87
CA GLN A 299 -19.04 -10.71 -4.18
C GLN A 299 -17.69 -11.41 -4.44
N GLY A 300 -16.83 -10.84 -5.29
CA GLY A 300 -15.61 -11.51 -5.74
C GLY A 300 -15.92 -12.87 -6.38
N LYS A 301 -15.35 -13.96 -5.85
CA LYS A 301 -15.63 -15.35 -6.25
C LYS A 301 -16.84 -15.99 -5.56
N GLY A 302 -17.62 -15.21 -4.81
CA GLY A 302 -18.76 -15.66 -4.02
C GLY A 302 -18.41 -15.73 -2.54
N ILE A 303 -19.16 -15.00 -1.71
CA ILE A 303 -18.89 -14.87 -0.27
C ILE A 303 -18.97 -16.23 0.43
N ARG A 304 -17.94 -16.55 1.21
CA ARG A 304 -17.80 -17.77 2.02
C ARG A 304 -17.85 -17.50 3.53
N LYS A 305 -17.45 -16.31 3.96
CA LYS A 305 -17.40 -15.92 5.36
C LYS A 305 -17.64 -14.42 5.49
N ALA A 306 -18.44 -14.03 6.47
CA ALA A 306 -18.67 -12.65 6.83
C ALA A 306 -18.45 -12.49 8.34
N VAL A 307 -17.78 -11.40 8.74
CA VAL A 307 -17.44 -11.15 10.13
C VAL A 307 -17.57 -9.68 10.51
N LEU A 308 -17.88 -9.43 11.78
CA LEU A 308 -17.64 -8.17 12.46
C LEU A 308 -16.35 -8.28 13.27
N ASN A 309 -15.43 -7.35 13.02
CA ASN A 309 -14.23 -7.16 13.82
C ASN A 309 -14.43 -5.95 14.72
N TYR A 310 -14.08 -6.06 16.00
CA TYR A 310 -14.28 -4.99 16.96
C TYR A 310 -13.24 -4.99 18.08
N THR A 311 -13.08 -3.83 18.72
CA THR A 311 -12.36 -3.68 19.99
C THR A 311 -13.18 -2.82 20.93
N GLN A 312 -13.09 -3.12 22.23
CA GLN A 312 -13.71 -2.35 23.31
C GLN A 312 -12.68 -1.44 24.00
N GLU A 313 -11.40 -1.55 23.61
CA GLU A 313 -10.32 -0.78 24.21
C GLU A 313 -10.22 0.58 23.51
N GLY A 314 -10.30 1.64 24.30
CA GLY A 314 -10.47 3.00 23.85
C GLY A 314 -9.17 3.70 23.44
N PRO A 315 -9.21 5.04 23.31
CA PRO A 315 -8.05 5.84 22.90
C PRO A 315 -6.93 5.86 23.95
N GLU A 316 -7.21 5.51 25.21
CA GLU A 316 -6.22 5.40 26.29
C GLU A 316 -5.18 4.30 26.05
N LYS A 317 -5.51 3.31 25.21
CA LYS A 317 -4.58 2.25 24.82
C LYS A 317 -4.07 2.50 23.42
N GLU A 318 -2.74 2.45 23.25
CA GLU A 318 -2.13 2.58 21.93
C GLU A 318 -2.70 1.53 20.96
N PRO A 319 -3.03 1.90 19.71
CA PRO A 319 -3.68 0.99 18.76
C PRO A 319 -2.99 -0.37 18.61
N ARG A 320 -1.66 -0.40 18.62
CA ARG A 320 -0.86 -1.62 18.47
C ARG A 320 -1.09 -2.66 19.58
N PHE A 321 -1.53 -2.23 20.76
CA PHE A 321 -1.79 -3.10 21.91
C PHE A 321 -3.28 -3.39 22.10
N ARG A 322 -4.16 -2.87 21.23
CA ARG A 322 -5.58 -3.11 21.35
C ARG A 322 -5.94 -4.57 21.07
N GLU A 323 -6.78 -5.16 21.90
CA GLU A 323 -7.35 -6.48 21.68
C GLU A 323 -8.52 -6.37 20.70
N TRP A 324 -8.38 -7.04 19.56
CA TRP A 324 -9.42 -7.17 18.55
C TRP A 324 -10.10 -8.53 18.63
N LYS A 325 -11.44 -8.52 18.62
CA LYS A 325 -12.29 -9.70 18.62
C LYS A 325 -13.04 -9.78 17.29
N THR A 326 -13.38 -11.00 16.89
CA THR A 326 -14.08 -11.28 15.64
C THR A 326 -15.31 -12.14 15.94
N ILE A 327 -16.48 -11.74 15.47
CA ILE A 327 -17.72 -12.52 15.54
C ILE A 327 -18.32 -12.71 14.14
N PRO A 328 -19.12 -13.76 13.90
CA PRO A 328 -19.81 -13.94 12.63
C PRO A 328 -20.74 -12.76 12.30
N ALA A 329 -20.80 -12.40 11.02
CA ALA A 329 -21.81 -11.52 10.45
C ALA A 329 -22.72 -12.30 9.50
N GLN A 330 -23.95 -11.85 9.36
CA GLN A 330 -24.95 -12.47 8.49
C GLN A 330 -24.97 -11.80 7.13
N VAL A 331 -25.08 -12.60 6.07
CA VAL A 331 -25.29 -12.11 4.70
C VAL A 331 -26.73 -12.43 4.31
N SER A 332 -27.48 -11.39 3.94
CA SER A 332 -28.84 -11.51 3.41
C SER A 332 -28.95 -10.70 2.12
N GLY A 333 -29.10 -11.39 0.99
CA GLY A 333 -29.06 -10.77 -0.34
C GLY A 333 -27.75 -10.02 -0.58
N LYS A 334 -27.85 -8.69 -0.78
CA LYS A 334 -26.71 -7.79 -0.99
C LYS A 334 -26.24 -7.08 0.28
N THR A 335 -26.69 -7.50 1.46
CA THR A 335 -26.35 -6.83 2.72
C THR A 335 -25.60 -7.79 3.64
N VAL A 336 -24.51 -7.30 4.24
CA VAL A 336 -23.86 -7.92 5.39
C VAL A 336 -24.19 -7.13 6.65
N SER A 337 -24.49 -7.81 7.76
CA SER A 337 -24.83 -7.16 9.03
C SER A 337 -24.46 -7.99 10.25
N ALA A 338 -24.20 -7.31 11.38
CA ALA A 338 -23.96 -7.96 12.66
C ALA A 338 -24.42 -7.06 13.82
N PRO A 339 -24.84 -7.64 14.96
CA PRO A 339 -25.01 -6.88 16.19
C PRO A 339 -23.65 -6.36 16.67
N ILE A 340 -23.61 -5.11 17.10
CA ILE A 340 -22.44 -4.45 17.69
C ILE A 340 -22.40 -4.83 19.18
N PRO A 341 -21.33 -5.50 19.65
CA PRO A 341 -21.16 -5.82 21.06
C PRO A 341 -21.17 -4.56 21.95
N ALA A 342 -21.77 -4.65 23.14
CA ALA A 342 -21.80 -3.53 24.08
C ALA A 342 -20.38 -3.06 24.46
N GLY A 343 -20.20 -1.75 24.60
CA GLY A 343 -18.88 -1.16 24.91
C GLY A 343 -17.87 -1.19 23.76
N THR A 344 -18.29 -1.52 22.53
CA THR A 344 -17.43 -1.42 21.35
C THR A 344 -16.95 0.02 21.15
N PHE A 345 -15.63 0.20 21.08
CA PHE A 345 -14.98 1.47 20.74
C PHE A 345 -14.79 1.61 19.23
N GLN A 346 -14.29 0.57 18.58
CA GLN A 346 -14.09 0.55 17.13
C GLN A 346 -14.58 -0.76 16.53
N CYS A 347 -15.14 -0.70 15.33
CA CYS A 347 -15.51 -1.90 14.58
C CYS A 347 -15.54 -1.71 13.07
N PHE A 348 -15.46 -2.82 12.33
CA PHE A 348 -15.64 -2.88 10.88
C PHE A 348 -16.10 -4.27 10.43
N LEU A 349 -16.85 -4.32 9.34
CA LEU A 349 -17.26 -5.55 8.68
C LEU A 349 -16.20 -6.00 7.66
N SER A 350 -16.00 -7.31 7.53
CA SER A 350 -15.23 -7.92 6.45
C SER A 350 -15.98 -9.10 5.85
N VAL A 351 -15.94 -9.23 4.52
CA VAL A 351 -16.48 -10.40 3.79
C VAL A 351 -15.39 -11.04 2.94
N TYR A 352 -15.29 -12.36 3.03
CA TYR A 352 -14.28 -13.20 2.42
C TYR A 352 -14.93 -14.09 1.37
N ASP A 353 -14.30 -14.25 0.21
CA ASP A 353 -14.70 -15.21 -0.82
C ASP A 353 -13.81 -16.47 -0.88
N GLU A 354 -12.80 -16.53 -0.02
CA GLU A 354 -11.96 -17.69 0.23
C GLU A 354 -11.82 -17.83 1.76
N LEU A 355 -11.72 -19.06 2.27
CA LEU A 355 -11.51 -19.27 3.71
C LEU A 355 -10.05 -18.98 4.05
N ASP A 356 -9.82 -18.08 5.02
CA ASP A 356 -8.49 -17.78 5.54
C ASP A 356 -7.75 -19.07 5.91
N ARG A 357 -6.57 -19.26 5.31
CA ARG A 357 -5.58 -20.23 5.77
C ARG A 357 -4.46 -19.43 6.46
N PRO A 358 -4.41 -19.41 7.81
CA PRO A 358 -3.52 -18.51 8.56
C PRO A 358 -2.02 -18.66 8.21
N ASP A 359 -1.62 -19.84 7.75
CA ASP A 359 -0.28 -20.21 7.33
C ASP A 359 0.06 -19.82 5.87
N HIS A 360 -0.92 -19.33 5.10
CA HIS A 360 -0.78 -19.08 3.67
C HIS A 360 -0.95 -17.61 3.23
N TYR A 361 -1.23 -16.69 4.17
CA TYR A 361 -1.48 -15.27 3.86
C TYR A 361 -2.65 -15.04 2.88
N ASP A 362 -3.67 -15.91 2.97
CA ASP A 362 -4.85 -15.91 2.11
C ASP A 362 -5.92 -14.93 2.61
N TYR A 363 -5.53 -13.67 2.81
CA TYR A 363 -6.36 -12.57 3.31
C TYR A 363 -7.34 -12.03 2.27
N CYS A 364 -8.04 -12.90 1.55
CA CYS A 364 -8.90 -12.55 0.42
C CYS A 364 -10.25 -12.01 0.91
N CYS A 365 -10.28 -10.79 1.44
CA CYS A 365 -11.51 -10.13 1.86
C CYS A 365 -11.61 -8.67 1.42
N GLY A 366 -12.84 -8.19 1.37
CA GLY A 366 -13.16 -6.76 1.35
C GLY A 366 -13.60 -6.31 2.73
N SER A 367 -13.03 -5.22 3.23
CA SER A 367 -13.37 -4.61 4.51
C SER A 367 -14.10 -3.28 4.31
N GLY A 368 -15.10 -3.04 5.16
CA GLY A 368 -15.78 -1.75 5.26
C GLY A 368 -14.93 -0.70 5.99
N ASP A 369 -15.49 0.50 6.14
CA ASP A 369 -14.87 1.58 6.91
C ASP A 369 -14.69 1.21 8.38
N VAL A 370 -13.58 1.64 8.99
CA VAL A 370 -13.42 1.53 10.45
C VAL A 370 -14.28 2.59 11.10
N LEU A 371 -15.32 2.17 11.82
CA LEU A 371 -16.16 3.06 12.60
C LEU A 371 -15.62 3.17 14.02
N GLN A 372 -15.40 4.40 14.47
CA GLN A 372 -15.22 4.70 15.88
C GLN A 372 -16.58 5.08 16.47
N LEU A 373 -17.05 4.28 17.42
CA LEU A 373 -18.31 4.51 18.11
C LEU A 373 -18.04 5.43 19.30
N LYS A 374 -18.89 6.46 19.47
CA LYS A 374 -18.81 7.31 20.67
C LYS A 374 -19.17 6.43 21.86
N GLY A 375 -18.24 6.27 22.80
CA GLY A 375 -18.57 5.70 24.10
C GLY A 375 -19.74 6.48 24.69
N LYS A 376 -20.74 5.79 25.25
CA LYS A 376 -21.60 6.45 26.23
C LYS A 376 -20.65 6.94 27.33
N LYS A 377 -20.44 8.25 27.40
CA LYS A 377 -19.78 8.85 28.56
C LYS A 377 -20.55 8.51 29.82
#